data_AF-A0A8S1VDB3-F1
#
_entry.id   AF-A0A8S1VDB3-F1
#
_cell.length_a   1.000
_cell.length_b   1.000
_cell.length_c   1.000
_cell.angle_alpha   90.00
_cell.angle_beta   90.00
_cell.angle_gamma   90.00
#
_symmetry.space_group_name_H-M   'P 1'
#
loop_
_entity.id
_entity.type
_entity.pdbx_description
1 polymer ?
#
loop_
_entity_poly.entity_id
_entity_poly.type
_entity_poly.pdbx_seq_one_letter_code
_entity_poly.pdbx_strand_id
1 'polypeptide(L)' 'MTIDQLVSLLRNNPYSTIDQMSIGIIFDYVPPECISLYITNQGQYTPQSIYQLFYDLYNDKDEEI' A
#
# COMPACT_ATOMS: atom_id res chain seq x y z
N MET A 1 -16.55 24.63 -8.90
CA MET A 1 -16.76 23.79 -7.70
C MET A 1 -15.39 23.50 -7.12
N THR A 2 -15.02 24.15 -6.03
CA THR A 2 -13.72 23.95 -5.37
C THR A 2 -13.77 22.73 -4.45
N ILE A 3 -12.61 22.16 -4.09
CA ILE A 3 -12.53 21.02 -3.17
C ILE A 3 -13.21 21.36 -1.84
N ASP A 4 -13.07 22.59 -1.36
CA ASP A 4 -13.71 23.06 -0.13
C ASP A 4 -15.25 23.05 -0.19
N GLN A 5 -15.81 23.40 -1.36
CA GLN A 5 -17.25 23.33 -1.59
C GLN A 5 -17.76 21.89 -1.62
N LEU A 6 -16.98 20.98 -2.23
CA LEU A 6 -17.30 19.55 -2.26
C LEU A 6 -17.26 18.93 -0.84
N VAL A 7 -16.23 19.26 -0.05
CA VAL A 7 -16.07 18.80 1.34
C VAL A 7 -17.20 19.33 2.24
N SER A 8 -17.61 20.58 2.05
CA SER A 8 -18.74 21.15 2.80
C SER A 8 -20.07 20.49 2.45
N LEU A 9 -20.31 20.17 1.17
CA LEU A 9 -21.51 19.45 0.73
C LEU A 9 -21.59 18.03 1.26
N LEU A 10 -20.46 17.32 1.28
CA LEU A 10 -20.39 15.96 1.78
C LEU A 10 -20.62 15.89 3.30
N ARG A 11 -20.14 16.87 4.06
CA ARG A 11 -20.29 16.93 5.53
C ARG A 11 -21.73 17.16 5.99
N ASN A 12 -22.59 17.73 5.15
CA ASN A 12 -23.98 18.06 5.47
C ASN A 12 -24.99 16.98 5.04
N ASN A 13 -24.53 15.87 4.46
CA ASN A 13 -25.41 14.80 4.01
C ASN A 13 -25.57 13.76 5.14
N PRO A 14 -26.80 13.50 5.65
CA PRO A 14 -27.06 12.52 6.71
C PRO A 14 -26.87 11.07 6.26
N TYR A 15 -26.69 10.83 4.95
CA TYR A 15 -26.25 9.57 4.35
C TYR A 15 -24.78 9.62 3.91
N SER A 16 -24.01 10.63 4.31
CA SER A 16 -22.59 10.64 4.03
C SER A 16 -21.94 9.48 4.78
N THR A 17 -21.40 8.55 4.01
CA THR A 17 -20.62 7.41 4.50
C THR A 17 -19.34 7.86 5.23
N ILE A 18 -19.06 9.16 5.29
CA ILE A 18 -17.81 9.74 5.80
C ILE A 18 -17.67 9.54 7.31
N ASP A 19 -18.78 9.62 8.06
CA ASP A 19 -18.76 9.35 9.51
C ASP A 19 -18.92 7.85 9.85
N GLN A 20 -19.33 7.02 8.88
CA GLN A 20 -19.45 5.56 9.03
C GLN A 20 -18.24 4.78 8.49
N MET A 21 -17.36 5.45 7.75
CA MET A 21 -16.10 4.90 7.30
C MET A 21 -15.09 5.07 8.45
N SER A 22 -15.21 4.24 9.49
CA SER A 22 -14.02 3.85 10.25
C SER A 22 -13.09 3.21 9.23
N ILE A 23 -12.24 4.04 8.62
CA ILE A 23 -11.11 3.67 7.79
C ILE A 23 -10.16 2.93 8.72
N GLY A 24 -10.49 1.67 9.00
CA GLY A 24 -9.60 0.72 9.64
C GLY A 24 -8.54 0.37 8.63
N ILE A 25 -7.57 1.27 8.42
CA ILE A 25 -6.37 0.96 7.67
C ILE A 25 -5.62 -0.06 8.52
N ILE A 26 -5.76 -1.33 8.17
CA ILE A 26 -5.09 -2.43 8.86
C ILE A 26 -3.59 -2.44 8.52
N PHE A 27 -3.23 -1.94 7.34
CA PHE A 27 -1.86 -1.93 6.81
C PHE A 27 -1.53 -0.60 6.15
N ASP A 28 -0.31 -0.12 6.36
CA ASP A 28 0.23 1.07 5.72
C ASP A 28 1.36 0.71 4.75
N TYR A 29 1.60 1.56 3.77
CA TYR A 29 2.68 1.40 2.81
C TYR A 29 3.98 1.95 3.39
N VAL A 30 5.04 1.13 3.35
CA VAL A 30 6.40 1.56 3.69
C VAL A 30 7.25 1.54 2.43
N PRO A 31 7.78 2.70 1.98
CA PRO A 31 8.70 2.75 0.84
C PRO A 31 9.99 1.95 1.10
N PRO A 32 10.59 1.33 0.06
CA PRO A 32 11.80 0.52 0.21
C PRO A 32 13.01 1.30 0.71
N GLU A 33 13.10 2.61 0.43
CA GLU A 33 14.15 3.50 0.94
C GLU A 33 14.11 3.66 2.48
N CYS A 34 12.99 3.34 3.12
CA CYS A 34 12.87 3.32 4.58
C CYS A 34 13.33 2.01 5.21
N ILE A 35 13.72 1.01 4.42
CA ILE A 35 14.07 -0.34 4.89
C ILE A 35 15.58 -0.56 4.70
N SER A 36 16.28 -0.93 5.76
CA SER A 36 17.74 -1.19 5.67
C SER A 36 18.08 -2.64 5.32
N LEU A 37 17.28 -3.60 5.80
CA LEU A 37 17.56 -5.03 5.66
C LEU A 37 16.29 -5.87 5.77
N TYR A 38 16.18 -6.89 4.92
CA TYR A 38 15.23 -7.98 5.04
C TYR A 38 15.91 -9.23 5.62
N ILE A 39 15.32 -9.83 6.63
CA ILE A 39 15.76 -11.11 7.21
C ILE A 39 14.75 -12.17 6.81
N THR A 40 15.19 -13.18 6.04
CA THR A 40 14.36 -14.28 5.57
C THR A 40 14.94 -15.63 5.99
N ASN A 41 14.22 -16.71 5.72
CA ASN A 41 14.73 -18.08 5.92
C ASN A 41 15.89 -18.46 4.99
N GLN A 42 16.10 -17.71 3.89
CA GLN A 42 17.19 -17.94 2.94
C GLN A 42 18.43 -17.08 3.23
N GLY A 43 18.29 -16.06 4.09
CA GLY A 43 19.40 -15.20 4.48
C GLY A 43 19.00 -13.75 4.69
N GLN A 44 19.98 -12.87 4.53
CA GLN A 44 19.84 -11.43 4.70
C GLN A 44 19.95 -10.74 3.35
N TYR A 45 19.04 -9.80 3.07
CA TYR A 45 18.90 -9.17 1.76
C TYR A 45 18.70 -7.66 1.88
N THR A 46 19.34 -6.91 0.99
CA THR A 46 19.09 -5.47 0.87
C THR A 46 17.85 -5.21 0.01
N PRO A 47 17.17 -4.06 0.13
CA PRO A 47 16.03 -3.74 -0.74
C PRO A 47 16.31 -3.83 -2.23
N GLN A 48 17.53 -3.52 -2.66
CA GLN A 48 17.92 -3.62 -4.07
C GLN A 48 17.92 -5.06 -4.59
N SER A 49 18.18 -6.05 -3.73
CA SER A 49 18.26 -7.46 -4.11
C SER A 49 16.90 -8.15 -4.26
N ILE A 50 15.81 -7.50 -3.85
CA ILE A 50 14.44 -8.07 -3.91
C ILE A 50 14.02 -8.40 -5.35
N TYR A 51 14.37 -7.58 -6.33
CA TYR A 51 14.06 -7.88 -7.74
C TYR A 51 14.76 -9.14 -8.23
N GLN A 52 16.02 -9.37 -7.84
CA GLN A 52 16.74 -10.59 -8.20
C GLN A 52 16.06 -11.82 -7.59
N LEU A 53 15.71 -11.74 -6.30
CA LEU A 53 14.97 -12.80 -5.63
C LEU A 53 13.62 -13.08 -6.28
N PHE A 54 12.94 -12.04 -6.77
CA PHE A 54 11.68 -12.20 -7.47
C PHE A 54 11.86 -13.01 -8.76
N TYR A 55 12.85 -12.67 -9.59
CA TYR A 55 13.18 -13.42 -10.81
C TYR A 55 13.63 -14.87 -10.53
N ASP A 56 14.32 -15.10 -9.42
CA ASP A 56 14.81 -16.44 -9.09
C ASP A 56 13.68 -17.37 -8.60
N LEU A 57 12.61 -16.81 -8.02
CA LEU A 57 11.53 -17.56 -7.36
C LEU A 57 10.22 -17.59 -8.15
N TYR A 58 9.98 -16.61 -9.01
CA TYR A 58 8.76 -16.48 -9.80
C TYR A 58 9.07 -16.54 -11.28
N ASN A 59 8.11 -17.05 -12.06
CA ASN A 59 8.20 -17.05 -13.51
C ASN A 59 7.53 -15.78 -14.05
N ASP A 60 8.18 -15.08 -14.97
CA ASP A 60 7.66 -13.85 -15.61
C ASP A 60 6.28 -14.04 -16.27
N LYS A 61 5.88 -15.29 -16.54
CA LYS A 61 4.57 -15.61 -17.13
C LYS A 61 3.43 -15.67 -16.11
N ASP A 62 3.73 -15.64 -14.82
CA ASP A 62 2.78 -15.79 -13.72
C ASP A 62 2.44 -14.44 -13.06
N GLU A 63 2.70 -13.30 -13.73
CA GLU A 63 2.47 -11.96 -13.19
C GLU A 63 0.99 -11.59 -12.98
N GLU A 64 0.09 -12.11 -13.81
CA GLU A 64 -1.36 -12.03 -13.61
C GLU A 64 -1.91 -13.41 -13.28
N ILE A 65 -2.35 -13.58 -12.03
CA ILE A 65 -3.06 -14.78 -11.53
C ILE A 65 -4.49 -14.40 -11.19
#